data_AF-A0A7C8Q9U2-F1
#
_entry.id   AF-A0A7C8Q9U2-F1
#
_cell.length_a   1.000
_cell.length_b   1.000
_cell.length_c   1.000
_cell.angle_alpha   90.00
_cell.angle_beta   90.00
_cell.angle_gamma   90.00
#
_symmetry.space_group_name_H-M   'P 1'
#
loop_
_entity.id
_entity.type
_entity.pdbx_description
1 polymer ?
#
loop_
_entity_poly.entity_id
_entity_poly.type
_entity_poly.pdbx_seq_one_letter_code
_entity_poly.pdbx_strand_id
1 'polypeptide(L)'
;MNKTDLENSTKLFRQLADPQGANNPLSQVLYGLALRHGWGTAPNSAEAIKYLQAAAANSASIEQEALRAGMKKGGAAKGELVLAIFELGNCFRHGWGTEKDPVAAFNYYQTAANLGDTDAMNETAWCYLNGYGLKKKDKWLAAKYYRLAEENGNRIMGNSWIYKDKYVNPPK
;
A
#
# COMPACT_ATOMS: atom_id res chain seq x y z
N MET A 1 6.69 -16.21 19.27
CA MET A 1 5.89 -17.04 18.34
C MET A 1 6.81 -18.15 17.86
N ASN A 2 6.45 -19.42 18.09
CA ASN A 2 7.29 -20.54 17.66
C ASN A 2 6.98 -20.88 16.18
N LYS A 3 7.81 -21.69 15.53
CA LYS A 3 7.66 -22.04 14.11
C LYS A 3 6.29 -22.67 13.79
N THR A 4 5.79 -23.50 14.69
CA THR A 4 4.50 -24.20 14.56
C THR A 4 3.32 -23.23 14.58
N ASP A 5 3.39 -22.18 15.42
CA ASP A 5 2.35 -21.15 15.48
C ASP A 5 2.22 -20.42 14.13
N LEU A 6 3.36 -20.05 13.52
CA LEU A 6 3.39 -19.36 12.22
C LEU A 6 2.81 -20.22 11.09
N GLU A 7 3.15 -21.51 11.06
CA GLU A 7 2.60 -22.45 10.07
C GLU A 7 1.08 -22.60 10.22
N ASN A 8 0.58 -22.68 11.46
CA ASN A 8 -0.85 -22.79 11.73
C ASN A 8 -1.61 -21.50 11.36
N SER A 9 -1.08 -20.33 11.71
CA SER A 9 -1.67 -19.05 11.31
C SER A 9 -1.72 -18.90 9.79
N THR A 10 -0.64 -19.28 9.10
CA THR A 10 -0.56 -19.18 7.64
C THR A 10 -1.55 -20.11 6.94
N LYS A 11 -1.75 -21.33 7.46
CA LYS A 11 -2.79 -22.25 6.98
C LYS A 11 -4.19 -21.66 7.13
N LEU A 12 -4.48 -21.02 8.26
CA LEU A 12 -5.77 -20.36 8.49
C LEU A 12 -5.99 -19.20 7.50
N PHE A 13 -4.98 -18.34 7.31
CA PHE A 13 -5.06 -17.25 6.34
C PHE A 13 -5.27 -17.78 4.93
N ARG A 14 -4.57 -18.85 4.53
CA ARG A 14 -4.79 -19.50 3.23
C ARG A 14 -6.24 -19.93 3.03
N GLN A 15 -6.84 -20.58 4.02
CA GLN A 15 -8.22 -21.06 3.94
C GLN A 15 -9.21 -19.91 3.80
N LEU A 16 -9.02 -18.84 4.58
CA LEU A 16 -9.91 -17.68 4.54
C LEU A 16 -9.68 -16.78 3.32
N ALA A 17 -8.48 -16.81 2.74
CA ALA A 17 -8.10 -16.04 1.57
C ALA A 17 -8.66 -16.62 0.25
N ASP A 18 -9.10 -17.87 0.25
CA ASP A 18 -9.56 -18.58 -0.96
C ASP A 18 -10.65 -17.78 -1.70
N PRO A 19 -10.40 -17.32 -2.95
CA PRO A 19 -11.39 -16.60 -3.75
C PRO A 19 -12.65 -17.42 -4.08
N GLN A 20 -12.57 -18.75 -4.02
CA GLN A 20 -13.72 -19.65 -4.20
C GLN A 20 -14.40 -20.02 -2.86
N GLY A 21 -13.80 -19.61 -1.74
CA GLY A 21 -14.28 -19.86 -0.40
C GLY A 21 -14.73 -18.58 0.30
N ALA A 22 -14.15 -18.31 1.47
CA ALA A 22 -14.53 -17.16 2.29
C ALA A 22 -14.15 -15.80 1.65
N ASN A 23 -13.20 -15.79 0.70
CA ASN A 23 -12.78 -14.62 -0.07
C ASN A 23 -12.51 -13.38 0.81
N ASN A 24 -11.92 -13.58 1.99
CA ASN A 24 -11.74 -12.53 2.99
C ASN A 24 -10.53 -11.63 2.65
N PRO A 25 -10.71 -10.31 2.42
CA PRO A 25 -9.62 -9.44 1.95
C PRO A 25 -8.44 -9.32 2.92
N LEU A 26 -8.71 -9.21 4.23
CA LEU A 26 -7.64 -9.21 5.24
C LEU A 26 -6.79 -10.48 5.16
N SER A 27 -7.44 -11.64 5.07
CA SER A 27 -6.75 -12.92 4.95
C SER A 27 -5.96 -13.03 3.65
N GLN A 28 -6.47 -12.44 2.56
CA GLN A 28 -5.74 -12.35 1.29
C GLN A 28 -4.47 -11.50 1.43
N VAL A 29 -4.54 -10.35 2.11
CA VAL A 29 -3.35 -9.54 2.42
C VAL A 29 -2.36 -10.35 3.26
N LEU A 30 -2.80 -10.90 4.39
CA LEU A 30 -1.93 -11.62 5.32
C LEU A 30 -1.29 -12.86 4.69
N TYR A 31 -2.06 -13.61 3.89
CA TYR A 31 -1.54 -14.77 3.19
C TYR A 31 -0.58 -14.38 2.05
N GLY A 32 -0.88 -13.31 1.30
CA GLY A 32 0.03 -12.76 0.30
C GLY A 32 1.36 -12.33 0.92
N LEU A 33 1.34 -11.65 2.07
CA LEU A 33 2.54 -11.25 2.81
C LEU A 33 3.33 -12.47 3.32
N ALA A 34 2.64 -13.48 3.84
CA ALA A 34 3.26 -14.73 4.28
C ALA A 34 3.96 -15.46 3.13
N LEU A 35 3.32 -15.55 1.95
CA LEU A 35 3.92 -16.11 0.74
C LEU A 35 5.11 -15.28 0.26
N ARG A 36 5.05 -13.95 0.32
CA ARG A 36 6.18 -13.11 -0.10
C ARG A 36 7.41 -13.33 0.78
N HIS A 37 7.23 -13.37 2.10
CA HIS A 37 8.31 -13.42 3.09
C HIS A 37 8.68 -14.83 3.57
N GLY A 38 7.90 -15.86 3.20
CA GLY A 38 8.09 -17.23 3.68
C GLY A 38 7.70 -17.43 5.16
N TRP A 39 6.74 -16.66 5.67
CA TRP A 39 6.25 -16.84 7.04
C TRP A 39 5.34 -18.06 7.10
N GLY A 40 5.76 -19.10 7.83
CA GLY A 40 4.95 -20.31 8.00
C GLY A 40 4.64 -21.09 6.71
N THR A 41 5.28 -20.75 5.58
CA THR A 41 5.15 -21.41 4.28
C THR A 41 6.41 -21.18 3.44
N ALA A 42 6.60 -21.95 2.36
CA ALA A 42 7.65 -21.67 1.40
C ALA A 42 7.36 -20.34 0.67
N PRO A 43 8.38 -19.49 0.43
CA PRO A 43 8.18 -18.22 -0.25
C PRO A 43 7.74 -18.42 -1.70
N ASN A 44 6.70 -17.70 -2.11
CA ASN A 44 6.16 -17.69 -3.46
C ASN A 44 5.63 -16.29 -3.82
N SER A 45 6.52 -15.41 -4.29
CA SER A 45 6.14 -14.03 -4.62
C SER A 45 5.16 -13.94 -5.81
N ALA A 46 5.22 -14.88 -6.76
CA ALA A 46 4.32 -14.90 -7.93
C ALA A 46 2.88 -15.25 -7.54
N GLU A 47 2.69 -16.03 -6.49
CA GLU A 47 1.37 -16.30 -5.92
C GLU A 47 0.95 -15.18 -4.95
N ALA A 48 1.88 -14.65 -4.16
CA ALA A 48 1.64 -13.56 -3.23
C ALA A 48 0.94 -12.35 -3.90
N ILE A 49 1.46 -11.92 -5.07
CA ILE A 49 0.90 -10.76 -5.76
C ILE A 49 -0.56 -10.99 -6.21
N LYS A 50 -0.95 -12.23 -6.54
CA LYS A 50 -2.34 -12.55 -6.92
C LYS A 50 -3.30 -12.35 -5.76
N TYR A 51 -2.88 -12.75 -4.55
CA TYR A 51 -3.67 -12.51 -3.34
C TYR A 51 -3.74 -11.03 -2.96
N LEU A 52 -2.66 -10.27 -3.13
CA LEU A 52 -2.69 -8.81 -2.93
C LEU A 52 -3.61 -8.11 -3.95
N GLN A 53 -3.61 -8.55 -5.21
CA GLN A 53 -4.53 -8.06 -6.25
C GLN A 53 -5.99 -8.39 -5.90
N ALA A 54 -6.27 -9.62 -5.47
CA ALA A 54 -7.61 -10.03 -5.03
C ALA A 54 -8.08 -9.20 -3.82
N ALA A 55 -7.21 -8.99 -2.83
CA ALA A 55 -7.52 -8.17 -1.66
C ALA A 55 -7.90 -6.73 -2.07
N ALA A 56 -7.09 -6.09 -2.91
CA ALA A 56 -7.37 -4.74 -3.38
C ALA A 56 -8.70 -4.65 -4.15
N ALA A 57 -8.99 -5.61 -5.03
CA ALA A 57 -10.24 -5.64 -5.80
C ALA A 57 -11.46 -5.85 -4.89
N ASN A 58 -11.39 -6.83 -3.98
CA ASN A 58 -12.48 -7.15 -3.07
C ASN A 58 -12.76 -6.02 -2.09
N SER A 59 -11.73 -5.44 -1.46
CA SER A 59 -11.91 -4.32 -0.53
C SER A 59 -12.42 -3.06 -1.22
N ALA A 60 -12.07 -2.83 -2.50
CA ALA A 60 -12.63 -1.73 -3.28
C ALA A 60 -14.14 -1.92 -3.54
N SER A 61 -14.57 -3.14 -3.83
CA SER A 61 -15.99 -3.48 -3.99
C SER A 61 -16.76 -3.26 -2.68
N ILE A 62 -16.22 -3.74 -1.55
CA ILE A 62 -16.83 -3.59 -0.23
C ILE A 62 -16.96 -2.11 0.16
N GLU A 63 -15.91 -1.31 -0.05
CA GLU A 63 -15.98 0.14 0.23
C GLU A 63 -17.01 0.83 -0.69
N GLN A 64 -17.08 0.45 -1.97
CA GLN A 64 -18.09 1.01 -2.88
C GLN A 64 -19.52 0.66 -2.44
N GLU A 65 -19.77 -0.57 -2.01
CA GLU A 65 -21.07 -1.01 -1.50
C GLU A 65 -21.43 -0.30 -0.19
N ALA A 66 -20.49 -0.18 0.75
CA ALA A 66 -20.68 0.55 2.00
C ALA A 66 -21.06 2.03 1.74
N LEU A 67 -20.38 2.68 0.78
CA LEU A 67 -20.72 4.04 0.36
C LEU A 67 -22.12 4.13 -0.27
N ARG A 68 -22.50 3.17 -1.12
CA ARG A 68 -23.86 3.09 -1.69
C ARG A 68 -24.93 2.88 -0.62
N ALA A 69 -24.60 2.17 0.45
CA ALA A 69 -25.46 1.96 1.61
C ALA A 69 -25.51 3.16 2.57
N GLY A 70 -24.86 4.28 2.23
CA GLY A 70 -24.87 5.51 3.03
C GLY A 70 -23.92 5.49 4.24
N MET A 71 -23.01 4.51 4.33
CA MET A 71 -21.97 4.52 5.35
C MET A 71 -20.96 5.64 5.08
N LYS A 72 -20.45 6.26 6.15
CA LYS A 72 -19.35 7.22 6.03
C LYS A 72 -18.05 6.49 5.68
N LYS A 73 -17.25 7.10 4.80
CA LYS A 73 -15.92 6.65 4.37
C LYS A 73 -15.01 6.37 5.58
N GLY A 74 -14.39 5.18 5.67
CA GLY A 74 -13.42 4.90 6.76
C GLY A 74 -13.52 3.58 7.55
N GLY A 75 -14.24 2.56 7.08
CA GLY A 75 -14.35 1.27 7.78
C GLY A 75 -13.09 0.38 7.69
N ALA A 76 -13.10 -0.80 8.34
CA ALA A 76 -11.99 -1.77 8.30
C ALA A 76 -11.58 -2.18 6.87
N ALA A 77 -12.56 -2.27 5.96
CA ALA A 77 -12.33 -2.52 4.53
C ALA A 77 -11.42 -1.46 3.88
N LYS A 78 -11.48 -0.20 4.34
CA LYS A 78 -10.58 0.85 3.88
C LYS A 78 -9.13 0.57 4.31
N GLY A 79 -8.91 0.11 5.55
CA GLY A 79 -7.57 -0.22 6.03
C GLY A 79 -6.94 -1.37 5.24
N GLU A 80 -7.71 -2.43 5.00
CA GLU A 80 -7.29 -3.59 4.20
C GLU A 80 -7.02 -3.21 2.74
N LEU A 81 -7.92 -2.42 2.13
CA LEU A 81 -7.76 -1.89 0.77
C LEU A 81 -6.45 -1.11 0.65
N VAL A 82 -6.22 -0.21 1.59
CA VAL A 82 -5.07 0.68 1.60
C VAL A 82 -3.76 -0.10 1.72
N LEU A 83 -3.71 -1.05 2.66
CA LEU A 83 -2.54 -1.91 2.85
C LEU A 83 -2.27 -2.77 1.60
N ALA A 84 -3.31 -3.35 0.98
CA ALA A 84 -3.16 -4.12 -0.24
C ALA A 84 -2.59 -3.28 -1.41
N ILE A 85 -3.13 -2.07 -1.62
CA ILE A 85 -2.67 -1.13 -2.65
C ILE A 85 -1.21 -0.71 -2.40
N PHE A 86 -0.85 -0.39 -1.15
CA PHE A 86 0.52 -0.04 -0.80
C PHE A 86 1.50 -1.19 -1.09
N GLU A 87 1.12 -2.42 -0.74
CA GLU A 87 1.96 -3.59 -0.97
C GLU A 87 2.08 -3.97 -2.45
N LEU A 88 1.05 -3.72 -3.26
CA LEU A 88 1.17 -3.81 -4.72
C LEU A 88 2.18 -2.79 -5.26
N GLY A 89 2.18 -1.57 -4.73
CA GLY A 89 3.21 -0.57 -5.03
C GLY A 89 4.62 -1.10 -4.76
N ASN A 90 4.82 -1.76 -3.61
CA ASN A 90 6.10 -2.40 -3.29
C ASN A 90 6.44 -3.56 -4.23
N CYS A 91 5.46 -4.38 -4.63
CA CYS A 91 5.67 -5.44 -5.61
C CYS A 91 6.20 -4.89 -6.94
N PHE A 92 5.59 -3.84 -7.49
CA PHE A 92 6.07 -3.22 -8.74
C PHE A 92 7.39 -2.47 -8.56
N ARG A 93 7.66 -1.90 -7.38
CA ARG A 93 8.96 -1.25 -7.11
C ARG A 93 10.12 -2.24 -7.11
N HIS A 94 9.92 -3.38 -6.44
CA HIS A 94 10.98 -4.34 -6.17
C HIS A 94 11.01 -5.54 -7.13
N GLY A 95 9.94 -5.76 -7.90
CA GLY A 95 9.79 -6.90 -8.79
C GLY A 95 9.38 -8.18 -8.05
N TRP A 96 8.59 -8.06 -6.99
CA TRP A 96 8.15 -9.22 -6.21
C TRP A 96 6.91 -9.85 -6.84
N GLY A 97 7.13 -10.96 -7.56
CA GLY A 97 6.07 -11.69 -8.26
C GLY A 97 5.61 -11.04 -9.56
N THR A 98 6.27 -9.95 -9.97
CA THR A 98 6.01 -9.18 -11.19
C THR A 98 7.33 -8.59 -11.69
N GLU A 99 7.35 -8.11 -12.93
CA GLU A 99 8.43 -7.24 -13.39
C GLU A 99 8.40 -5.90 -12.65
N LYS A 100 9.56 -5.25 -12.55
CA LYS A 100 9.65 -3.91 -11.98
C LYS A 100 8.97 -2.92 -12.91
N ASP A 101 8.04 -2.16 -12.37
CA ASP A 101 7.36 -1.08 -13.08
C ASP A 101 7.29 0.16 -12.17
N PRO A 102 8.22 1.12 -12.34
CA PRO A 102 8.22 2.35 -11.55
C PRO A 102 6.95 3.18 -11.70
N VAL A 103 6.31 3.17 -12.88
CA VAL A 103 5.10 3.96 -13.16
C VAL A 103 3.92 3.35 -12.42
N ALA A 104 3.76 2.02 -12.50
CA ALA A 104 2.75 1.32 -11.72
C ALA A 104 2.96 1.53 -10.22
N ALA A 105 4.20 1.36 -9.72
CA ALA A 105 4.53 1.56 -8.31
C ALA A 105 4.12 2.96 -7.81
N PHE A 106 4.49 4.00 -8.55
CA PHE A 106 4.09 5.37 -8.23
C PHE A 106 2.57 5.54 -8.17
N ASN A 107 1.83 5.00 -9.13
CA ASN A 107 0.37 5.10 -9.17
C ASN A 107 -0.28 4.40 -7.97
N TYR A 108 0.22 3.22 -7.56
CA TYR A 108 -0.23 2.52 -6.36
C TYR A 108 0.06 3.33 -5.09
N TYR A 109 1.29 3.83 -4.92
CA TYR A 109 1.64 4.66 -3.76
C TYR A 109 0.77 5.92 -3.68
N GLN A 110 0.57 6.62 -4.80
CA GLN A 110 -0.26 7.82 -4.81
C GLN A 110 -1.73 7.49 -4.47
N THR A 111 -2.23 6.34 -4.94
CA THR A 111 -3.59 5.90 -4.62
C THR A 111 -3.74 5.60 -3.12
N ALA A 112 -2.82 4.85 -2.52
CA ALA A 112 -2.83 4.58 -1.08
C ALA A 112 -2.67 5.86 -0.25
N ALA A 113 -1.81 6.78 -0.68
CA ALA A 113 -1.62 8.09 -0.03
C ALA A 113 -2.92 8.91 -0.04
N ASN A 114 -3.64 8.94 -1.17
CA ASN A 114 -4.92 9.64 -1.30
C ASN A 114 -6.03 8.99 -0.46
N LEU A 115 -5.88 7.72 -0.09
CA LEU A 115 -6.77 7.03 0.84
C LEU A 115 -6.38 7.23 2.31
N GLY A 116 -5.24 7.87 2.59
CA GLY A 116 -4.81 8.25 3.93
C GLY A 116 -3.65 7.44 4.50
N ASP A 117 -3.00 6.59 3.69
CA ASP A 117 -1.82 5.85 4.14
C ASP A 117 -0.61 6.77 4.27
N THR A 118 -0.07 6.86 5.47
CA THR A 118 1.01 7.80 5.75
C THR A 118 2.36 7.30 5.26
N ASP A 119 2.57 5.97 5.18
CA ASP A 119 3.77 5.38 4.56
C ASP A 119 3.75 5.61 3.04
N ALA A 120 2.59 5.44 2.40
CA ALA A 120 2.42 5.73 0.98
C ALA A 120 2.54 7.23 0.67
N MET A 121 2.16 8.13 1.58
CA MET A 121 2.44 9.56 1.42
C MET A 121 3.95 9.81 1.37
N ASN A 122 4.72 9.18 2.26
CA ASN A 122 6.18 9.26 2.27
C ASN A 122 6.80 8.67 0.99
N GLU A 123 6.32 7.53 0.52
CA GLU A 123 6.78 6.91 -0.74
C GLU A 123 6.40 7.76 -1.97
N THR A 124 5.21 8.35 -1.98
CA THR A 124 4.77 9.28 -3.03
C THR A 124 5.65 10.53 -3.06
N ALA A 125 5.97 11.08 -1.88
CA ALA A 125 6.90 12.21 -1.76
C ALA A 125 8.29 11.86 -2.27
N TRP A 126 8.80 10.66 -1.94
CA TRP A 126 10.07 10.16 -2.44
C TRP A 126 10.06 9.99 -3.97
N CYS A 127 8.96 9.48 -4.55
CA CYS A 127 8.79 9.36 -5.98
C CYS A 127 8.88 10.73 -6.67
N TYR A 128 8.17 11.74 -6.17
CA TYR A 128 8.26 13.11 -6.68
C TYR A 128 9.66 13.72 -6.54
N LEU A 129 10.33 13.49 -5.40
CA LEU A 129 11.67 14.01 -5.15
C LEU A 129 12.71 13.42 -6.12
N ASN A 130 12.57 12.13 -6.45
CA ASN A 130 13.54 11.39 -7.26
C ASN A 130 13.11 11.20 -8.71
N GLY A 131 11.87 11.52 -9.06
CA GLY A 131 11.30 11.29 -10.39
C GLY A 131 11.03 9.82 -10.66
N TYR A 132 10.87 8.99 -9.63
CA TYR A 132 10.67 7.55 -9.78
C TYR A 132 9.26 7.26 -10.29
N GLY A 133 9.15 6.69 -11.49
CA GLY A 133 7.85 6.48 -12.14
C GLY A 133 7.22 7.76 -12.73
N LEU A 134 7.95 8.87 -12.74
CA LEU A 134 7.49 10.15 -13.28
C LEU A 134 8.35 10.62 -14.45
N LYS A 135 7.78 11.44 -15.34
CA LYS A 135 8.52 12.10 -16.42
C LYS A 135 9.58 13.09 -15.92
N LYS A 136 9.36 13.68 -14.74
CA LYS A 136 10.28 14.65 -14.12
C LYS A 136 10.11 14.66 -12.60
N LYS A 137 11.16 15.11 -11.92
CA LYS A 137 11.14 15.43 -10.48
C LYS A 137 10.23 16.63 -10.21
N ASP A 138 9.53 16.61 -9.07
CA ASP A 138 8.76 17.75 -8.57
C ASP A 138 8.98 17.90 -7.06
N LYS A 139 9.91 18.79 -6.71
CA LYS A 139 10.29 18.98 -5.31
C LYS A 139 9.23 19.71 -4.48
N TRP A 140 8.32 20.44 -5.12
CA TRP A 140 7.20 21.09 -4.45
C TRP A 140 6.14 20.06 -4.07
N LEU A 141 5.75 19.18 -5.00
CA LEU A 141 4.84 18.07 -4.70
C LEU A 141 5.44 17.10 -3.69
N ALA A 142 6.75 16.82 -3.76
CA ALA A 142 7.43 16.04 -2.74
C ALA A 142 7.28 16.65 -1.34
N ALA A 143 7.55 17.95 -1.20
CA ALA A 143 7.39 18.65 0.06
C ALA A 143 5.94 18.64 0.57
N LYS A 144 4.97 18.80 -0.34
CA LYS A 144 3.54 18.71 -0.01
C LYS A 144 3.15 17.36 0.60
N TYR A 145 3.57 16.26 -0.01
CA TYR A 145 3.26 14.91 0.50
C TYR A 145 4.01 14.60 1.79
N TYR A 146 5.28 15.02 1.94
CA TYR A 146 5.99 14.86 3.22
C TYR A 146 5.32 15.63 4.35
N ARG A 147 4.89 16.88 4.12
CA ARG A 147 4.12 17.63 5.14
C ARG A 147 2.81 16.96 5.47
N LEU A 148 2.09 16.44 4.47
CA LEU A 148 0.85 15.68 4.70
C LEU A 148 1.10 14.44 5.57
N ALA A 149 2.19 13.70 5.34
CA ALA A 149 2.58 12.58 6.20
C ALA A 149 2.90 13.04 7.63
N GLU A 150 3.66 14.14 7.79
CA GLU A 150 3.98 14.74 9.11
C GLU A 150 2.72 15.16 9.88
N GLU A 151 1.77 15.83 9.20
CA GLU A 151 0.48 16.27 9.77
C GLU A 151 -0.39 15.08 10.22
N ASN A 152 -0.21 13.91 9.60
CA ASN A 152 -0.91 12.67 9.95
C ASN A 152 -0.05 11.73 10.83
N GLY A 153 1.01 12.25 11.46
CA GLY A 153 1.78 11.54 12.48
C GLY A 153 2.93 10.67 11.98
N ASN A 154 3.25 10.69 10.68
CA ASN A 154 4.36 9.93 10.10
C ASN A 154 5.46 10.85 9.57
N ARG A 155 6.30 11.30 10.49
CA ARG A 155 7.39 12.24 10.20
C ARG A 155 8.69 11.52 9.86
N ILE A 156 9.27 11.87 8.72
CA ILE A 156 10.64 11.48 8.37
C ILE A 156 11.64 12.54 8.86
N MET A 157 12.60 12.11 9.67
CA MET A 157 13.68 12.96 10.15
C MET A 157 14.57 13.45 8.99
N GLY A 158 15.10 14.67 9.11
CA GLY A 158 15.98 15.26 8.08
C GLY A 158 15.26 15.97 6.93
N ASN A 159 13.93 16.05 6.95
CA ASN A 159 13.13 16.71 5.91
C ASN A 159 12.80 18.19 6.18
N SER A 160 13.56 18.91 7.02
CA SER A 160 13.25 20.33 7.35
C SER A 160 13.18 21.27 6.14
N TRP A 161 13.81 20.89 5.02
CA TRP A 161 13.75 21.64 3.77
C TRP A 161 12.33 21.80 3.21
N ILE A 162 11.37 20.92 3.58
CA ILE A 162 9.99 20.97 3.12
C ILE A 162 9.25 22.23 3.60
N TYR A 163 9.77 22.93 4.62
CA TYR A 163 9.20 24.15 5.18
C TYR A 163 9.81 25.44 4.63
N LYS A 164 10.80 25.36 3.71
CA LYS A 164 11.30 26.57 3.04
C LYS A 164 10.18 27.22 2.22
N ASP A 165 10.09 28.54 2.24
CA ASP A 165 8.98 29.32 1.65
C ASP A 165 8.58 28.87 0.25
N LYS A 166 9.55 28.64 -0.64
CA LYS A 166 9.31 28.19 -2.02
C LYS A 166 8.62 26.82 -2.16
N TYR A 167 8.55 26.03 -1.09
CA TYR A 167 7.88 24.73 -1.05
C TYR A 167 6.58 24.76 -0.22
N VAL A 168 6.37 25.81 0.57
CA VAL A 168 5.10 26.07 1.28
C VAL A 168 4.17 26.90 0.40
N ASN A 169 4.71 27.94 -0.22
CA ASN A 169 4.04 28.85 -1.14
C ASN A 169 4.59 28.62 -2.55
N PRO A 170 3.87 27.92 -3.46
CA PRO A 170 4.35 27.73 -4.82
C PRO A 170 4.53 29.09 -5.52
N PRO A 171 5.58 29.26 -6.33
CA PRO A 171 5.67 30.43 -7.21
C PRO A 171 4.44 30.47 -8.14
N LYS A 172 3.87 31.67 -8.29
CA LYS A 172 2.72 31.94 -9.17
C LYS A 172 3.07 31.66 -10.63
#